data_AF-A0A846DKH6-F1
#
_entry.id   AF-A0A846DKH6-F1
#
_cell.length_a   1.000
_cell.length_b   1.000
_cell.length_c   1.000
_cell.angle_alpha   90.00
_cell.angle_beta   90.00
_cell.angle_gamma   90.00
#
_symmetry.space_group_name_H-M   'P 1'
#
loop_
_entity.id
_entity.type
_entity.pdbx_description
1 polymer ?
#
loop_
_entity_poly.entity_id
_entity_poly.type
_entity_poly.pdbx_seq_one_letter_code
_entity_poly.pdbx_strand_id
1 'polypeptide(L)' 'MNIIEKLEHFLEQTKESQEIKRALAAKMILEGRAYQEIETILKVYHSFISKCKN' A
#
# COMPACT_ATOMS: atom_id res chain seq x y z
N MET A 1 -13.06 1.36 -15.47
CA MET A 1 -12.56 1.19 -14.09
C MET A 1 -11.24 0.44 -14.12
N ASN A 2 -10.14 1.16 -13.90
CA ASN A 2 -8.76 0.68 -13.85
C ASN A 2 -8.53 -0.22 -12.62
N ILE A 3 -7.52 -1.09 -12.65
CA ILE A 3 -7.13 -1.95 -11.53
C ILE A 3 -6.78 -1.12 -10.28
N ILE A 4 -6.15 0.06 -10.47
CA ILE A 4 -5.83 1.00 -9.39
C ILE A 4 -7.12 1.53 -8.74
N GLU A 5 -8.11 1.95 -9.53
CA GLU A 5 -9.40 2.45 -9.02
C GLU A 5 -10.16 1.38 -8.24
N LYS A 6 -10.07 0.10 -8.66
CA LYS A 6 -10.65 -1.03 -7.91
C LYS A 6 -9.96 -1.22 -6.55
N LEU A 7 -8.63 -1.10 -6.51
CA LEU A 7 -7.87 -1.21 -5.28
C LEU A 7 -8.23 -0.08 -4.31
N GLU A 8 -8.33 1.15 -4.81
CA GLU A 8 -8.73 2.31 -4.02
C GLU A 8 -10.12 2.13 -3.42
N HIS A 9 -11.11 1.76 -4.23
CA HIS A 9 -12.46 1.50 -3.77
C HIS A 9 -12.52 0.36 -2.74
N PHE A 10 -11.72 -0.70 -2.92
CA PHE A 10 -11.62 -1.78 -1.93
C PHE A 10 -11.04 -1.28 -0.59
N LEU A 11 -9.99 -0.47 -0.65
CA LEU A 11 -9.34 0.10 0.53
C LEU A 11 -10.23 1.13 1.25
N GLU A 12 -11.13 1.81 0.54
CA GLU A 12 -12.09 2.74 1.15
C GLU A 12 -13.25 2.03 1.87
N GLN A 13 -13.67 0.86 1.37
CA GLN A 13 -14.81 0.13 1.94
C GLN A 13 -14.45 -0.80 3.10
N THR A 14 -13.16 -1.03 3.34
CA THR A 14 -12.69 -1.91 4.42
C THR A 14 -12.41 -1.14 5.71
N LYS A 15 -12.83 -1.70 6.85
CA LYS A 15 -12.58 -1.13 8.18
C LYS A 15 -11.09 -1.09 8.54
N GLU A 16 -10.30 -2.03 8.01
CA GLU A 16 -8.89 -2.22 8.34
C GLU A 16 -7.96 -1.75 7.21
N SER A 17 -8.31 -0.64 6.55
CA SER A 17 -7.58 -0.18 5.36
C SER A 17 -6.10 0.10 5.64
N GLN A 18 -5.75 0.55 6.85
CA GLN A 18 -4.37 0.77 7.25
C GLN A 18 -3.58 -0.55 7.38
N GLU A 19 -4.14 -1.59 7.99
CA GLU A 19 -3.47 -2.88 8.16
C GLU A 19 -3.29 -3.60 6.82
N ILE A 20 -4.30 -3.51 5.95
CA ILE A 20 -4.21 -4.03 4.59
C ILE A 20 -3.14 -3.28 3.79
N LYS A 21 -3.09 -1.94 3.88
CA LYS A 21 -2.01 -1.14 3.26
C LYS A 21 -0.64 -1.52 3.80
N ARG A 22 -0.51 -1.82 5.10
CA ARG A 22 0.76 -2.31 5.69
C ARG A 22 1.16 -3.67 5.13
N ALA A 23 0.23 -4.63 5.08
CA ALA A 23 0.49 -5.96 4.54
C ALA A 23 0.89 -5.91 3.06
N LEU A 24 0.20 -5.08 2.27
CA LEU A 24 0.53 -4.84 0.86
C LEU A 24 1.89 -4.16 0.71
N ALA A 25 2.18 -3.12 1.50
CA ALA A 25 3.47 -2.44 1.48
C ALA A 25 4.61 -3.41 1.83
N ALA A 26 4.47 -4.21 2.89
CA ALA A 26 5.44 -5.22 3.28
C ALA A 26 5.70 -6.24 2.16
N LYS A 27 4.63 -6.75 1.52
CA LYS A 27 4.74 -7.65 0.37
C LYS A 27 5.50 -7.00 -0.80
N MET A 28 5.14 -5.76 -1.16
CA MET A 28 5.78 -5.04 -2.27
C MET A 28 7.26 -4.75 -2.00
N ILE A 29 7.65 -4.47 -0.76
CA ILE A 29 9.05 -4.34 -0.35
C ILE A 29 9.78 -5.67 -0.58
N LEU A 30 9.19 -6.81 -0.18
CA LEU A 30 9.78 -8.14 -0.38
C LEU A 30 9.89 -8.51 -1.86
N GLU A 31 8.98 -8.02 -2.71
CA GLU A 31 9.06 -8.13 -4.18
C GLU A 31 10.14 -7.21 -4.79
N GLY A 32 10.83 -6.38 -4.00
CA GLY A 32 11.89 -5.49 -4.46
C GLY A 32 11.40 -4.19 -5.11
N ARG A 33 10.13 -3.81 -4.90
CA ARG A 33 9.57 -2.55 -5.43
C ARG A 33 10.24 -1.34 -4.78
N ALA A 34 10.38 -0.26 -5.54
CA ALA A 34 10.89 0.99 -5.00
C ALA A 34 9.84 1.66 -4.08
N TYR A 35 10.29 2.36 -3.04
CA TYR A 35 9.37 2.96 -2.06
C TYR A 35 8.46 4.00 -2.72
N GLN A 36 8.97 4.78 -3.68
CA GLN A 36 8.20 5.75 -4.45
C GLN A 36 7.04 5.11 -5.23
N GLU A 37 7.24 3.91 -5.77
CA GLU A 37 6.18 3.15 -6.45
C GLU A 37 5.09 2.72 -5.48
N ILE A 38 5.49 2.23 -4.29
CA ILE A 38 4.57 1.80 -3.24
C ILE A 38 3.75 2.99 -2.70
N GLU A 39 4.38 4.16 -2.51
CA GLU A 39 3.69 5.39 -2.10
C GLU A 39 2.60 5.78 -3.10
N THR A 40 2.93 5.70 -4.39
CA THR A 40 2.02 6.06 -5.48
C THR A 40 0.84 5.09 -5.57
N ILE A 41 1.10 3.78 -5.46
CA ILE A 41 0.08 2.73 -5.60
C ILE A 41 -0.87 2.69 -4.40
N LEU A 42 -0.32 2.77 -3.18
CA LEU A 42 -1.11 2.65 -1.95
C LEU A 42 -1.61 3.99 -1.41
N LYS A 43 -1.19 5.10 -2.03
CA LYS A 43 -1.44 6.48 -1.58
C LYS A 43 -1.08 6.62 -0.09
N VAL A 44 0.15 6.26 0.24
CA VAL A 44 0.71 6.34 1.60
C VAL A 44 1.98 7.17 1.62
N TYR A 45 2.33 7.72 2.78
CA TYR A 45 3.57 8.45 2.96
C TYR A 45 4.77 7.51 3.11
N HIS A 46 5.96 7.98 2.76
CA HIS A 46 7.23 7.28 2.99
C HIS A 46 7.39 6.74 4.42
N SER A 47 6.99 7.55 5.41
CA SER A 47 7.06 7.21 6.84
C SER A 47 6.12 6.07 7.24
N PHE A 48 5.12 5.75 6.42
CA PHE A 48 4.27 4.59 6.60
C PHE A 48 4.99 3.31 6.14
N ILE A 49 5.66 3.36 4.99
CA ILE A 49 6.38 2.24 4.39
C ILE A 49 7.62 1.89 5.20
N SER A 50 8.33 2.90 5.71
CA SER A 50 9.52 2.67 6.54
C SER A 50 9.21 1.86 7.81
N LYS A 51 7.99 1.96 8.34
CA LYS A 51 7.50 1.18 9.48
C LYS A 51 7.13 -0.26 9.13
N CYS A 52 7.00 -0.59 7.85
CA CYS A 52 6.72 -1.96 7.38
C CYS A 52 7.99 -2.78 7.11
N LYS A 53 9.18 -2.16 7.28
CA LYS A 53 10.48 -2.80 7.03
C LYS A 53 10.95 -3.71 8.17
N ASN A 54 10.28 -3.68 9.33
CA ASN A 54 10.62 -4.44 10.53
C ASN A 54 9.36 -4.98 11.20
#